data_AF-A0A7K3XI21-F1
#
_entry.id   AF-A0A7K3XI21-F1
#
_cell.length_a   1.000
_cell.length_b   1.000
_cell.length_c   1.000
_cell.angle_alpha   90.00
_cell.angle_beta   90.00
_cell.angle_gamma   90.00
#
_symmetry.space_group_name_H-M   'P 1'
#
loop_
_entity.id
_entity.type
_entity.pdbx_description
1 polymer ?
#
loop_
_entity_poly.entity_id
_entity_poly.type
_entity_poly.pdbx_seq_one_letter_code
_entity_poly.pdbx_strand_id
1 'polypeptide(L)'
;MKINTGCSGFYNMQWKGVFYHDTLAQSKWFTFYCEHFDTIELNGTFYKFPTAKSLDGWYKKSPANFSFAVKAPRIITHYKKLKT
;
A
#
# COMPACT_ATOMS: atom_id res chain seq x y z
N MET A 1 8.75 -6.68 -21.21
CA MET A 1 7.91 -5.73 -20.44
C MET A 1 7.58 -6.38 -19.11
N LYS A 2 7.85 -5.72 -17.97
CA LYS A 2 7.54 -6.25 -16.64
C LYS A 2 6.12 -5.80 -16.23
N ILE A 3 5.28 -6.74 -15.81
CA ILE A 3 3.92 -6.47 -15.31
C ILE A 3 3.93 -6.79 -13.82
N ASN A 4 3.49 -5.84 -13.00
CA ASN A 4 3.30 -6.05 -11.56
C ASN A 4 1.80 -6.07 -11.26
N THR A 5 1.34 -7.04 -10.49
CA THR A 5 -0.06 -7.16 -10.07
C THR A 5 -0.22 -6.87 -8.59
N GLY A 6 -1.29 -6.16 -8.24
CA GLY A 6 -1.58 -5.74 -6.87
C GLY A 6 -2.94 -5.07 -6.75
N CYS A 7 -3.26 -4.65 -5.52
CA CYS A 7 -4.54 -4.10 -5.11
C CYS A 7 -4.42 -2.64 -4.64
N SER A 8 -5.58 -1.98 -4.57
CA SER A 8 -5.78 -0.61 -4.08
C SER A 8 -5.73 -0.53 -2.54
N GLY A 9 -4.67 -1.08 -1.96
CA GLY A 9 -4.50 -1.28 -0.52
C GLY A 9 -4.50 -2.75 -0.12
N PHE A 10 -4.14 -3.00 1.14
CA PHE A 10 -4.05 -4.34 1.74
C PHE A 10 -4.95 -4.47 2.98
N TYR A 11 -5.35 -3.36 3.60
CA TYR A 11 -6.16 -3.42 4.81
C TYR A 11 -7.65 -3.49 4.46
N ASN A 12 -8.21 -4.70 4.44
CA ASN A 12 -9.65 -4.93 4.28
C ASN A 12 -10.12 -6.06 5.19
N MET A 13 -11.06 -5.78 6.08
CA MET A 13 -11.61 -6.77 7.01
C MET A 13 -12.39 -7.89 6.32
N GLN A 14 -13.01 -7.59 5.17
CA GLN A 14 -13.76 -8.58 4.38
C GLN A 14 -12.84 -9.63 3.74
N TRP A 15 -11.54 -9.40 3.73
CA TRP A 15 -10.56 -10.37 3.22
C TRP A 15 -10.14 -11.40 4.28
N LYS A 16 -10.50 -11.20 5.55
CA LYS A 16 -10.26 -12.18 6.59
C LYS A 16 -11.13 -13.42 6.38
N GLY A 17 -10.52 -14.60 6.38
CA GLY A 17 -11.16 -15.88 6.08
C GLY A 17 -11.28 -16.18 4.58
N VAL A 18 -10.91 -15.24 3.71
CA VAL A 18 -10.94 -15.41 2.23
C VAL A 18 -9.54 -15.35 1.64
N PHE A 19 -8.77 -14.32 2.00
CA PHE A 19 -7.39 -14.11 1.58
C PHE A 19 -6.44 -14.14 2.78
N TYR A 20 -6.77 -13.44 3.87
CA TYR A 20 -6.04 -13.52 5.13
C TYR A 20 -6.55 -14.67 5.98
N HIS A 21 -5.65 -15.45 6.59
CA HIS A 21 -6.07 -16.51 7.51
C HIS A 21 -6.82 -15.93 8.73
N ASP A 22 -7.78 -16.68 9.27
CA ASP A 22 -8.61 -16.21 10.39
C ASP A 22 -7.81 -15.91 11.67
N THR A 23 -6.70 -16.60 11.86
CA THR A 23 -5.79 -16.41 13.00
C THR A 23 -4.69 -15.40 12.71
N LEU A 24 -4.59 -14.87 11.49
CA LEU A 24 -3.53 -13.93 11.12
C LEU A 24 -3.79 -12.57 11.76
N ALA A 25 -2.89 -12.18 12.67
CA ALA A 25 -2.90 -10.86 13.27
C ALA A 25 -2.81 -9.75 12.19
N GLN A 26 -3.63 -8.70 12.34
CA GLN A 26 -3.67 -7.58 11.39
C GLN A 26 -2.32 -6.90 11.16
N SER A 27 -1.46 -6.89 12.18
CA SER A 27 -0.10 -6.36 12.09
C SER A 27 0.79 -7.10 11.08
N LYS A 28 0.44 -8.34 10.72
CA LYS A 28 1.12 -9.18 9.75
C LYS A 28 0.51 -9.15 8.35
N TRP A 29 -0.65 -8.51 8.17
CA TRP A 29 -1.36 -8.52 6.88
C TRP A 29 -0.54 -7.93 5.74
N PHE A 30 0.27 -6.90 6.01
CA PHE A 30 1.14 -6.34 4.98
C PHE A 30 2.19 -7.34 4.51
N THR A 31 2.90 -7.99 5.45
CA THR A 31 3.93 -8.97 5.11
C THR A 31 3.31 -10.14 4.33
N PHE A 32 2.17 -10.65 4.79
CA PHE A 32 1.43 -11.70 4.06
C PHE A 32 1.00 -11.24 2.65
N TYR A 33 0.53 -10.00 2.52
CA TYR A 33 0.16 -9.44 1.23
C TYR A 33 1.36 -9.40 0.26
N CYS A 34 2.55 -9.01 0.75
CA CYS A 34 3.78 -8.97 -0.03
C CYS A 34 4.28 -10.34 -0.49
N GLU A 35 3.80 -11.44 0.11
CA GLU A 35 4.12 -12.81 -0.34
C GLU A 35 3.29 -13.21 -1.57
N HIS A 36 2.19 -12.51 -1.87
CA HIS A 36 1.24 -12.87 -2.93
C HIS A 36 1.19 -11.87 -4.09
N PHE A 37 1.66 -10.63 -3.87
CA PHE A 37 1.61 -9.56 -4.86
C PHE A 37 2.95 -8.84 -4.95
N ASP A 38 3.26 -8.32 -6.13
CA ASP A 38 4.50 -7.58 -6.41
C ASP A 38 4.38 -6.08 -6.18
N THR A 39 3.15 -5.59 -6.01
CA THR A 39 2.90 -4.16 -5.81
C THR A 39 1.65 -3.85 -5.01
N ILE A 40 1.57 -2.60 -4.54
CA ILE A 40 0.40 -2.05 -3.87
C ILE A 40 0.21 -0.58 -4.23
N GLU A 41 -1.03 -0.15 -4.34
CA GLU A 41 -1.37 1.27 -4.37
C GLU A 41 -1.63 1.80 -2.96
N LEU A 42 -0.82 2.77 -2.53
CA LEU A 42 -0.98 3.45 -1.24
C LEU A 42 -1.95 4.63 -1.39
N ASN A 43 -3.16 4.45 -0.86
CA ASN A 43 -4.20 5.48 -0.84
C ASN A 43 -4.19 6.39 0.39
N GLY A 44 -3.57 5.96 1.50
CA GLY A 44 -3.53 6.77 2.72
C GLY A 44 -2.86 8.14 2.51
N THR A 45 -1.91 8.20 1.56
CA THR A 45 -1.20 9.42 1.17
C THR A 45 -2.11 10.48 0.55
N PHE A 46 -3.26 10.06 -0.01
CA PHE A 46 -4.27 10.97 -0.51
C PHE A 46 -4.83 11.87 0.60
N TYR A 47 -5.08 11.30 1.79
CA TYR A 47 -5.71 12.02 2.90
C TYR A 47 -4.70 12.72 3.80
N LYS A 48 -3.50 12.15 3.96
CA LYS A 48 -2.43 12.70 4.80
C LYS A 48 -1.10 12.53 4.13
N PHE A 49 -0.27 13.56 4.14
CA PHE A 49 1.10 13.43 3.63
C PHE A 49 1.84 12.30 4.36
N PRO A 50 2.52 11.40 3.62
CA PRO A 50 3.32 10.35 4.23
C PRO A 50 4.46 10.98 5.03
N THR A 51 4.82 10.35 6.15
CA THR A 51 6.03 10.71 6.87
C THR A 51 7.18 9.81 6.44
N ALA A 52 8.42 10.31 6.49
CA ALA A 52 9.60 9.51 6.20
C ALA A 52 9.62 8.22 7.05
N LYS A 53 9.28 8.32 8.34
CA LYS A 53 9.14 7.17 9.25
C LYS A 53 8.13 6.14 8.77
N SER A 54 6.97 6.57 8.27
CA SER A 54 5.98 5.62 7.73
C SER A 54 6.50 4.91 6.48
N LEU A 55 7.10 5.66 5.54
CA LEU A 55 7.64 5.11 4.29
C LEU A 55 8.78 4.12 4.55
N ASP A 56 9.71 4.49 5.43
CA ASP A 56 10.79 3.62 5.89
C ASP A 56 10.26 2.32 6.53
N GLY A 57 9.17 2.43 7.31
CA GLY A 57 8.50 1.28 7.88
C GLY A 57 7.91 0.32 6.85
N TRP A 58 7.34 0.82 5.74
CA TRP A 58 6.87 -0.02 4.64
C TRP A 58 8.05 -0.64 3.88
N TYR A 59 9.04 0.17 3.53
CA TYR A 59 10.23 -0.25 2.79
C TYR A 59 10.96 -1.39 3.48
N LYS A 60 11.18 -1.29 4.80
CA LYS A 60 11.86 -2.34 5.59
C LYS A 60 11.07 -3.64 5.69
N LYS A 61 9.74 -3.58 5.58
CA LYS A 61 8.86 -4.76 5.69
C LYS A 61 8.55 -5.40 4.33
N SER A 62 8.79 -4.70 3.23
CA SER A 62 8.56 -5.20 1.88
C SER A 62 9.79 -5.96 1.35
N PRO A 63 9.58 -6.98 0.50
CA PRO A 63 10.67 -7.61 -0.26
C PRO A 63 11.41 -6.61 -1.16
N ALA A 64 12.67 -6.92 -1.49
CA ALA A 64 13.54 -6.03 -2.28
C ALA A 64 12.96 -5.64 -3.66
N ASN A 65 12.15 -6.50 -4.27
CA ASN A 65 11.58 -6.28 -5.60
C ASN A 65 10.14 -5.73 -5.59
N PHE A 66 9.61 -5.42 -4.40
CA PHE A 66 8.24 -4.97 -4.24
C PHE A 66 8.12 -3.48 -4.59
N SER A 67 7.10 -3.14 -5.38
CA SER A 67 6.89 -1.78 -5.89
C SER A 67 5.71 -1.10 -5.21
N PHE A 68 5.78 0.22 -5.03
CA PHE A 68 4.69 1.01 -4.45
C PHE A 68 4.17 2.03 -5.47
N ALA A 69 2.88 2.00 -5.74
CA ALA A 69 2.17 3.06 -6.46
C ALA A 69 1.61 4.06 -5.43
N VAL A 70 2.22 5.23 -5.29
CA VAL A 70 1.85 6.19 -4.25
C VAL A 70 0.87 7.22 -4.80
N LYS A 71 -0.33 7.29 -4.23
CA LYS A 71 -1.32 8.29 -4.66
C LYS A 71 -0.90 9.67 -4.21
N ALA A 72 -0.90 10.62 -5.13
CA ALA A 72 -0.60 12.01 -4.82
C ALA A 72 -1.60 12.57 -3.78
N PRO A 73 -1.14 13.33 -2.77
CA PRO A 73 -2.00 13.97 -1.78
C PRO A 73 -3.15 14.77 -2.39
N ARG A 74 -4.33 14.72 -1.76
CA ARG A 74 -5.56 15.39 -2.22
C ARG A 74 -5.36 16.89 -2.39
N ILE A 75 -4.52 17.50 -1.56
CA ILE A 75 -4.20 18.92 -1.70
C ILE A 75 -3.53 19.26 -3.03
N ILE A 76 -2.71 18.37 -3.58
CA ILE A 76 -2.04 18.57 -4.86
C ILE A 76 -3.03 18.39 -6.01
N THR A 77 -3.78 17.29 -5.99
CA THR A 77 -4.62 16.89 -7.13
C THR A 77 -5.97 17.60 -7.18
N HIS A 78 -6.62 17.84 -6.04
CA HIS A 78 -7.99 18.35 -5.99
C HIS A 78 -8.08 19.83 -5.60
N TYR A 79 -7.25 20.29 -4.65
CA TYR A 79 -7.32 21.66 -4.16
C TYR A 79 -6.44 22.63 -4.94
N LYS A 80 -5.14 22.33 -5.03
CA LYS A 80 -4.18 23.16 -5.75
C LYS A 80 -4.15 22.88 -7.26
N LYS A 81 -4.65 21.71 -7.67
CA LYS A 81 -4.72 21.24 -9.07
C LYS A 81 -3.38 21.42 -9.78
N LEU A 82 -2.47 20.46 -9.58
CA LEU A 82 -1.12 20.43 -10.16
C LEU A 82 -1.09 21.08 -11.55
N LYS A 83 -0.30 22.16 -11.68
CA LYS A 83 -0.04 22.83 -12.95
C LYS A 83 1.29 22.30 -13.50
N THR A 84 1.24 21.76 -14.70
CA THR A 84 2.40 21.31 -15.49
C THR A 84 2.87 22.39 -16.43
#